data_AF-A0A3D0TPS0-F1
#
_entry.id   AF-A0A3D0TPS0-F1
#
_cell.length_a   1.000
_cell.length_b   1.000
_cell.length_c   1.000
_cell.angle_alpha   90.00
_cell.angle_beta   90.00
_cell.angle_gamma   90.00
#
_symmetry.space_group_name_H-M   'P 1'
#
loop_
_entity.id
_entity.type
_entity.pdbx_description
1 polymer ?
#
loop_
_entity_poly.entity_id
_entity_poly.type
_entity_poly.pdbx_seq_one_letter_code
_entity_poly.pdbx_strand_id
1 'polypeptide(L)'
;MLLVRDGVTLAPDAVSVLVDDALDSDAGVVGPKILDRDRPGYLADVGGTVDRLGVLTPTATLGELDQMQHDGERDTFVATAGAMLVRADTFAEIGGFDPLLDGDHVDLCWRAQMSGRRVRVVPGAVGRQPMGRAAPSAALPS
;
A
#
# COMPACT_ATOMS: atom_id res chain seq x y z
N MET A 1 7.84 -1.73 -12.16
CA MET A 1 8.95 -1.68 -11.20
C MET A 1 8.42 -2.14 -9.86
N LEU A 2 9.01 -3.18 -9.27
CA LEU A 2 8.62 -3.67 -7.96
C LEU A 2 9.50 -3.01 -6.89
N LEU A 3 8.87 -2.42 -5.90
CA LEU A 3 9.50 -1.79 -4.75
C LEU A 3 9.17 -2.60 -3.51
N VAL A 4 10.19 -3.03 -2.76
CA VAL A 4 10.04 -3.85 -1.56
C VAL A 4 10.94 -3.28 -0.48
N ARG A 5 10.34 -2.95 0.66
CA ARG A 5 11.06 -2.48 1.84
C ARG A 5 11.82 -3.64 2.49
N ASP A 6 12.94 -3.33 3.13
CA ASP A 6 13.68 -4.30 3.92
C ASP A 6 12.80 -4.96 5.00
N GLY A 7 12.92 -6.28 5.11
CA GLY A 7 12.12 -7.07 6.06
C GLY A 7 10.73 -7.47 5.54
N VAL A 8 10.36 -7.10 4.32
CA VAL A 8 9.14 -7.60 3.67
C VAL A 8 9.42 -8.87 2.89
N THR A 9 8.54 -9.85 3.00
CA THR A 9 8.57 -11.09 2.22
C THR A 9 7.25 -11.26 1.50
N LEU A 10 7.27 -11.36 0.18
CA LEU A 10 6.09 -11.58 -0.64
C LEU A 10 5.80 -13.08 -0.78
N ALA A 11 4.53 -13.43 -0.89
CA ALA A 11 4.11 -14.78 -1.30
C ALA A 11 4.62 -15.08 -2.73
N PRO A 12 4.85 -16.36 -3.09
CA PRO A 12 5.45 -16.72 -4.38
C PRO A 12 4.69 -16.21 -5.60
N ASP A 13 3.37 -16.08 -5.49
CA ASP A 13 2.43 -15.65 -6.52
C ASP A 13 2.11 -14.15 -6.47
N ALA A 14 2.48 -13.45 -5.40
CA ALA A 14 2.06 -12.06 -5.16
C ALA A 14 2.44 -11.12 -6.31
N VAL A 15 3.61 -11.31 -6.92
CA VAL A 15 4.04 -10.47 -8.05
C VAL A 15 3.16 -10.68 -9.28
N SER A 16 2.82 -11.93 -9.60
CA SER A 16 1.93 -12.24 -10.73
C SER A 16 0.55 -11.64 -10.49
N VAL A 17 -0.01 -11.82 -9.29
CA VAL A 17 -1.32 -11.25 -8.92
C VAL A 17 -1.33 -9.72 -9.01
N LEU A 18 -0.26 -9.05 -8.57
CA LEU A 18 -0.14 -7.58 -8.71
C LEU A 18 -0.05 -7.14 -10.18
N VAL A 19 0.70 -7.88 -11.01
CA VAL A 19 0.82 -7.57 -12.44
C VAL A 19 -0.53 -7.72 -13.13
N ASP A 20 -1.25 -8.80 -12.84
CA ASP A 20 -2.56 -9.08 -13.44
C ASP A 20 -3.57 -7.97 -13.08
N ASP A 21 -3.71 -7.60 -11.79
CA ASP A 21 -4.61 -6.50 -11.40
C ASP A 21 -4.19 -5.15 -12.00
N ALA A 22 -2.89 -4.84 -12.05
CA ALA A 22 -2.42 -3.58 -12.64
C ALA A 22 -2.75 -3.46 -14.13
N LEU A 23 -2.73 -4.57 -14.87
CA LEU A 23 -3.13 -4.61 -16.28
C LEU A 23 -4.65 -4.52 -16.44
N ASP A 24 -5.41 -5.31 -15.68
CA ASP A 24 -6.87 -5.37 -15.78
C ASP A 24 -7.55 -4.07 -15.34
N SER A 25 -6.99 -3.38 -14.35
CA SER A 25 -7.54 -2.15 -13.79
C SER A 25 -6.95 -0.85 -14.37
N ASP A 26 -5.93 -0.97 -15.22
CA ASP A 26 -5.08 0.13 -15.73
C ASP A 26 -4.46 1.00 -14.62
N ALA A 27 -4.15 0.39 -13.47
CA ALA A 27 -3.61 1.10 -12.32
C ALA A 27 -2.12 1.46 -12.48
N GLY A 28 -1.74 2.66 -12.03
CA GLY A 28 -0.36 3.12 -12.03
C GLY A 28 0.46 2.56 -10.87
N VAL A 29 -0.20 2.31 -9.74
CA VAL A 29 0.40 1.76 -8.52
C VAL A 29 -0.54 0.71 -7.93
N VAL A 30 -0.01 -0.45 -7.59
CA VAL A 30 -0.74 -1.49 -6.86
C VAL A 30 0.10 -2.02 -5.70
N GLY A 31 -0.52 -2.27 -4.54
CA GLY A 31 0.13 -2.83 -3.37
C GLY A 31 -0.53 -4.13 -2.91
N PRO A 32 0.23 -5.10 -2.35
CA PRO A 32 -0.34 -6.30 -1.74
C PRO A 32 -1.00 -6.00 -0.38
N LYS A 33 -1.82 -6.92 0.13
CA LYS A 33 -2.19 -6.95 1.55
C LYS A 33 -0.98 -7.41 2.37
N ILE A 34 -0.59 -6.66 3.40
CA ILE A 34 0.53 -7.00 4.28
C ILE A 34 0.02 -7.54 5.61
N LEU A 35 0.52 -8.72 5.98
CA LEU A 35 0.21 -9.42 7.21
C LEU A 35 1.39 -9.40 8.18
N ASP A 36 1.10 -9.59 9.46
CA ASP A 36 2.12 -9.86 10.48
C ASP A 36 2.82 -11.18 10.15
N ARG A 37 4.16 -11.12 10.05
CA ARG A 37 5.01 -12.28 9.82
C ARG A 37 4.82 -13.35 10.90
N ASP A 38 4.73 -12.94 12.15
CA ASP A 38 4.71 -13.85 13.30
C ASP A 38 3.27 -14.30 13.64
N ARG A 39 2.27 -13.55 13.17
CA ARG A 39 0.85 -13.86 13.34
C ARG A 39 0.09 -13.70 12.01
N PRO A 40 0.16 -14.68 11.10
CA PRO A 40 -0.33 -14.54 9.73
C PRO A 40 -1.83 -14.20 9.57
N GLY A 41 -2.64 -14.31 10.61
CA GLY A 41 -4.04 -13.89 10.61
C GLY A 41 -4.27 -12.41 10.98
N TYR A 42 -3.22 -11.61 11.14
CA TYR A 42 -3.31 -10.22 11.58
C TYR A 42 -2.75 -9.26 10.54
N LEU A 43 -3.48 -8.18 10.30
CA LEU A 43 -3.15 -7.14 9.33
C LEU A 43 -2.04 -6.25 9.86
N ALA A 44 -1.06 -6.01 9.01
CA ALA A 44 -0.02 -5.02 9.25
C ALA A 44 -0.22 -3.76 8.40
N ASP A 45 -0.68 -3.89 7.16
CA ASP A 45 -0.97 -2.77 6.26
C ASP A 45 -1.89 -3.21 5.11
N VAL A 46 -2.89 -2.41 4.78
CA VAL A 46 -3.77 -2.57 3.61
C VAL A 46 -3.99 -1.23 2.90
N GLY A 47 -3.01 -0.34 3.00
CA GLY A 47 -3.07 1.01 2.46
C GLY A 47 -3.86 1.97 3.34
N GLY A 48 -4.22 3.11 2.76
CA GLY A 48 -4.93 4.14 3.51
C GLY A 48 -5.45 5.28 2.67
N THR A 49 -6.14 6.19 3.34
CA THR A 49 -6.58 7.47 2.77
C THR A 49 -5.74 8.61 3.33
N VAL A 50 -5.67 9.71 2.59
CA VAL A 50 -4.98 10.92 3.06
C VAL A 50 -5.98 12.05 3.09
N ASP A 51 -5.99 12.81 4.18
CA ASP A 51 -6.84 13.98 4.29
C ASP A 51 -6.25 15.20 3.54
N ARG A 52 -6.96 16.33 3.54
CA ARG A 52 -6.51 17.55 2.86
C ARG A 52 -5.23 18.16 3.46
N LEU A 53 -4.85 17.75 4.67
CA LEU A 53 -3.66 18.22 5.37
C LEU A 53 -2.47 17.29 5.14
N GLY A 54 -2.65 16.21 4.37
CA GLY A 54 -1.59 15.23 4.12
C GLY A 54 -1.47 14.16 5.20
N VAL A 55 -2.44 14.06 6.11
CA VAL A 55 -2.40 13.06 7.19
C VAL A 55 -2.91 11.73 6.67
N LEU A 56 -2.05 10.71 6.73
CA LEU A 56 -2.39 9.32 6.40
C LEU A 56 -3.27 8.71 7.49
N THR A 57 -4.43 8.19 7.07
CA THR A 57 -5.31 7.35 7.87
C THR A 57 -5.27 5.92 7.31
N PRO A 58 -4.68 4.95 8.04
CA PRO A 58 -4.67 3.55 7.62
C PRO A 58 -6.08 3.01 7.45
N THR A 59 -6.28 2.16 6.43
CA THR A 59 -7.57 1.50 6.18
C THR A 59 -7.87 0.41 7.21
N ALA A 60 -6.85 -0.28 7.71
CA ALA A 60 -6.95 -1.24 8.81
C ALA A 60 -6.19 -0.75 10.04
N THR A 61 -6.69 -1.12 11.22
CA THR A 61 -5.94 -0.91 12.46
C THR A 61 -4.76 -1.88 12.50
N LEU A 62 -3.60 -1.41 12.97
CA LEU A 62 -2.44 -2.27 13.11
C LEU A 62 -2.72 -3.42 14.08
N GLY A 63 -2.52 -4.67 13.63
CA GLY A 63 -2.85 -5.85 14.42
C GLY A 63 -4.35 -6.15 14.49
N GLU A 64 -5.14 -5.61 13.57
CA GLU A 64 -6.52 -6.04 13.33
C GLU A 64 -6.54 -7.48 12.77
N LEU A 65 -7.52 -8.28 13.18
CA LEU A 65 -7.67 -9.65 12.67
C LEU A 65 -8.14 -9.60 11.20
N ASP A 66 -7.46 -10.33 10.31
CA ASP A 66 -7.88 -10.50 8.92
C ASP A 66 -9.05 -11.49 8.84
N GLN A 67 -10.23 -10.96 8.62
CA GLN A 67 -11.50 -11.67 8.41
C GLN A 67 -12.03 -11.42 6.99
N MET A 68 -11.14 -11.11 6.03
CA MET A 68 -11.49 -10.76 4.65
C MET A 68 -12.32 -9.47 4.52
N GLN A 69 -12.40 -8.66 5.58
CA GLN A 69 -13.15 -7.41 5.59
C GLN A 69 -12.54 -6.33 4.67
N HIS A 70 -11.26 -6.48 4.31
CA HIS A 70 -10.54 -5.63 3.38
C HIS A 70 -10.25 -6.31 2.03
N ASP A 71 -10.88 -7.47 1.75
CA ASP A 71 -10.61 -8.25 0.53
C ASP A 71 -11.41 -7.79 -0.69
N GLY A 72 -12.17 -6.69 -0.57
CA GLY A 72 -12.81 -6.06 -1.71
C GLY A 72 -11.79 -5.33 -2.58
N GLU A 73 -11.76 -5.63 -3.87
CA GLU A 73 -10.99 -4.87 -4.87
C GLU A 73 -11.40 -3.40 -4.84
N ARG A 74 -10.49 -2.51 -4.41
CA ARG A 74 -10.79 -1.09 -4.25
C ARG A 74 -9.60 -0.22 -4.61
N ASP A 75 -9.93 0.88 -5.26
CA ASP A 75 -9.03 2.02 -5.34
C ASP A 75 -8.83 2.59 -3.94
N THR A 76 -7.61 2.99 -3.67
CA THR A 76 -7.20 3.61 -2.42
C THR A 76 -6.40 4.88 -2.72
N PHE A 77 -6.20 5.74 -1.73
CA PHE A 77 -5.34 6.90 -1.93
C PHE A 77 -3.86 6.50 -1.86
N VAL A 78 -3.53 5.56 -0.96
CA VAL A 78 -2.15 5.11 -0.73
C VAL A 78 -2.10 3.60 -0.70
N ALA A 79 -1.24 3.01 -1.54
CA ALA A 79 -0.92 1.59 -1.50
C ALA A 79 0.00 1.27 -0.31
N THR A 80 0.22 -0.01 0.00
CA THR A 80 0.98 -0.40 1.19
C THR A 80 2.44 0.06 1.17
N ALA A 81 2.96 0.50 2.31
CA ALA A 81 4.32 1.04 2.46
C ALA A 81 5.41 -0.04 2.40
N GLY A 82 5.04 -1.30 2.66
CA GLY A 82 5.98 -2.43 2.69
C GLY A 82 6.39 -2.90 1.29
N ALA A 83 5.46 -2.93 0.35
CA ALA A 83 5.75 -3.26 -1.04
C ALA A 83 4.73 -2.62 -1.97
N MET A 84 5.13 -2.30 -3.20
CA MET A 84 4.24 -1.85 -4.26
C MET A 84 4.84 -2.14 -5.63
N LEU A 85 3.98 -2.44 -6.60
CA LEU A 85 4.32 -2.48 -8.01
C LEU A 85 3.87 -1.16 -8.64
N VAL A 86 4.82 -0.44 -9.23
CA VAL A 86 4.59 0.83 -9.92
C VAL A 86 4.83 0.63 -11.40
N ARG A 87 3.90 1.04 -12.26
CA ARG A 87 4.13 1.01 -13.70
C ARG A 87 5.31 1.90 -14.07
N ALA A 88 6.15 1.41 -14.98
CA ALA A 88 7.39 2.11 -15.33
C ALA A 88 7.13 3.48 -15.99
N ASP A 89 6.09 3.57 -16.82
CA ASP A 89 5.66 4.83 -17.45
C ASP A 89 5.19 5.85 -16.40
N THR A 90 4.35 5.40 -15.45
CA THR A 90 3.85 6.22 -14.35
C THR A 90 5.00 6.71 -13.48
N PHE A 91 5.94 5.84 -13.11
CA PHE A 91 7.10 6.22 -12.30
C PHE A 91 7.99 7.26 -12.99
N ALA A 92 8.21 7.11 -14.30
CA ALA A 92 8.98 8.05 -15.09
C ALA A 92 8.25 9.40 -15.25
N GLU A 93 6.94 9.36 -15.50
CA GLU A 93 6.08 10.55 -15.66
C GLU A 93 6.06 11.41 -14.41
N ILE A 94 5.95 10.81 -13.23
CA ILE A 94 5.91 11.55 -11.97
C ILE A 94 7.31 11.95 -11.47
N GLY A 95 8.39 11.46 -12.09
CA GLY A 95 9.78 11.79 -11.72
C GLY A 95 10.36 10.95 -10.59
N GLY A 96 9.80 9.77 -10.32
CA GLY A 96 10.29 8.85 -9.29
C GLY A 96 10.06 9.35 -7.86
N PHE A 97 10.94 8.98 -6.93
CA PHE A 97 10.86 9.40 -5.53
C PHE A 97 11.46 10.78 -5.30
N ASP A 98 10.85 11.56 -4.39
CA ASP A 98 11.45 12.81 -3.91
C ASP A 98 12.54 12.49 -2.87
N PRO A 99 13.82 12.83 -3.12
CA PRO A 99 14.92 12.54 -2.19
C PRO A 99 14.85 13.35 -0.88
N LEU A 100 13.97 14.34 -0.78
CA LEU A 100 13.81 15.20 0.39
C LEU A 100 12.71 14.72 1.35
N LEU A 101 11.91 13.71 0.98
CA LEU A 101 10.78 13.25 1.77
C LEU A 101 11.03 11.88 2.40
N ASP A 102 10.98 11.83 3.74
CA ASP A 102 10.82 10.58 4.50
C ASP A 102 9.36 10.11 4.38
N GLY A 103 9.12 8.83 4.04
CA GLY A 103 7.75 8.31 3.83
C GLY A 103 7.25 8.36 2.38
N ASP A 104 8.20 8.37 1.44
CA ASP A 104 8.15 8.22 -0.01
C ASP A 104 6.87 7.68 -0.69
N HIS A 105 6.22 6.64 -0.16
CA HIS A 105 5.05 6.00 -0.77
C HIS A 105 3.80 6.89 -0.82
N VAL A 106 3.56 7.76 0.18
CA VAL A 106 2.39 8.64 0.19
C VAL A 106 2.48 9.66 -0.93
N ASP A 107 3.62 10.35 -1.02
CA ASP A 107 3.89 11.34 -2.06
C ASP A 107 3.87 10.72 -3.46
N LEU A 108 4.48 9.53 -3.62
CA LEU A 108 4.46 8.79 -4.88
C LEU A 108 3.02 8.46 -5.32
N CYS A 109 2.19 7.91 -4.41
CA CYS A 109 0.79 7.58 -4.71
C CYS A 109 -0.04 8.84 -4.98
N TRP A 110 0.23 9.94 -4.29
CA TRP A 110 -0.42 11.22 -4.54
C TRP A 110 -0.10 11.73 -5.95
N ARG A 111 1.18 11.80 -6.32
CA ARG A 111 1.60 12.27 -7.65
C ARG A 111 1.08 11.35 -8.77
N ALA A 112 1.03 10.04 -8.54
CA ALA A 112 0.39 9.11 -9.48
C ALA A 112 -1.11 9.42 -9.69
N GLN A 113 -1.85 9.73 -8.62
CA GLN A 113 -3.25 10.15 -8.76
C GLN A 113 -3.38 11.48 -9.49
N MET A 114 -2.48 12.43 -9.24
CA MET A 114 -2.47 13.72 -9.96
C MET A 114 -2.13 13.58 -11.44
N SER A 115 -1.42 12.51 -11.84
CA SER A 115 -1.22 12.15 -13.26
C SER A 115 -2.37 11.32 -13.85
N GLY A 116 -3.49 11.17 -13.12
CA GLY A 116 -4.69 10.46 -13.57
C GLY A 116 -4.61 8.94 -13.44
N ARG A 117 -3.61 8.41 -12.72
CA ARG A 117 -3.46 6.96 -12.50
C ARG A 117 -4.18 6.52 -11.24
N ARG A 118 -4.72 5.30 -11.29
CA ARG A 118 -5.33 4.65 -10.12
C ARG A 118 -4.25 4.07 -9.22
N VAL A 119 -4.53 4.10 -7.92
CA VAL A 119 -3.74 3.44 -6.87
C VAL A 119 -4.65 2.42 -6.21
N ARG A 120 -4.18 1.18 -6.07
CA ARG A 120 -5.01 0.06 -5.56
C ARG A 120 -4.27 -0.77 -4.54
N VAL A 121 -5.04 -1.45 -3.70
CA VAL A 121 -4.56 -2.59 -2.92
C VAL A 121 -5.20 -3.84 -3.49
N VAL A 122 -4.39 -4.88 -3.65
CA VAL A 122 -4.75 -6.16 -4.29
C VAL A 122 -4.68 -7.23 -3.21
N PRO A 123 -5.81 -7.56 -2.54
CA PRO A 123 -5.80 -8.41 -1.35
C PRO A 123 -5.38 -9.86 -1.63
N GLY A 124 -5.52 -10.31 -2.89
CA GLY A 124 -5.04 -11.61 -3.35
C GLY A 124 -3.51 -11.71 -3.44
N ALA A 125 -2.81 -10.57 -3.52
CA ALA A 125 -1.36 -10.52 -3.41
C ALA A 125 -1.00 -10.30 -1.94
N VAL A 126 -0.21 -11.22 -1.36
CA VAL A 126 0.11 -11.19 0.07
C VAL A 126 1.58 -10.92 0.31
N GLY A 127 1.87 -9.98 1.19
CA GLY A 127 3.18 -9.76 1.79
C GLY A 127 3.16 -9.97 3.30
N ARG A 128 4.34 -10.16 3.88
CA ARG A 128 4.53 -10.31 5.32
C ARG A 128 5.69 -9.48 5.81
N GLN A 129 5.53 -8.83 6.95
CA GLN A 129 6.61 -8.07 7.61
C GLN A 129 6.52 -8.21 9.14
N PRO A 130 7.62 -7.99 9.87
CA PRO A 130 7.54 -7.83 11.32
C PRO A 130 6.56 -6.71 11.66
N MET A 131 5.73 -6.91 12.68
CA MET A 131 4.77 -5.89 13.08
C MET A 131 5.46 -4.54 13.34
N GLY A 132 5.01 -3.51 12.64
CA GLY A 132 5.42 -2.14 12.92
C GLY A 132 5.01 -1.73 14.33
N ARG A 133 5.55 -0.62 14.83
CA ARG A 133 5.02 -0.05 16.06
C ARG A 133 3.79 0.79 15.69
N ALA A 134 2.64 0.56 16.33
CA ALA A 134 1.44 1.37 16.08
C ALA A 134 1.79 2.86 16.25
N ALA A 135 1.41 3.69 15.27
CA ALA A 135 1.36 5.12 15.51
C ALA A 135 0.37 5.37 16.67
N PRO A 136 0.69 6.23 17.64
CA PRO A 136 -0.26 6.56 18.69
C PRO A 136 -1.53 7.11 18.03
N SER A 137 -2.66 6.46 18.27
CA SER A 137 -3.97 6.95 17.86
C SER A 137 -4.13 8.37 18.40
N ALA A 138 -4.17 9.37 17.52
CA ALA A 138 -4.65 10.69 17.90
C ALA A 138 -6.15 10.54 18.22
N ALA A 139 -6.47 10.36 19.49
CA ALA A 139 -7.84 10.44 19.96
C ALA A 139 -8.38 11.83 19.59
N LEU A 140 -9.32 11.89 18.65
CA LEU A 140 -10.10 13.10 18.42
C LEU A 140 -10.95 13.33 19.69
N PRO A 141 -10.86 14.49 20.35
CA PRO A 141 -11.74 14.80 21.46
C PRO A 141 -13.19 14.89 20.95
N SER A 142 -14.08 14.28 21.72
CA SER A 142 -15.55 14.26 21.57
C SER A 142 -16.17 15.64 21.56
#